data_AF-X1GMJ9-F1
#
_entry.id   AF-X1GMJ9-F1
#
_cell.length_a   1.000
_cell.length_b   1.000
_cell.length_c   1.000
_cell.angle_alpha   90.00
_cell.angle_beta   90.00
_cell.angle_gamma   90.00
#
_symmetry.space_group_name_H-M   'P 1'
#
loop_
_entity.id
_entity.type
_entity.pdbx_description
1 polymer ?
#
loop_
_entity_poly.entity_id
_entity_poly.type
_entity_poly.pdbx_seq_one_letter_code
_entity_poly.pdbx_strand_id
1 'polypeptide(L)'
;MATNTNYSFAGHETFAFRFAWLPKAVEAVLNAPCVLSDENQAMVDLGVGKNMVRSIRFWAVATGVIKQGDMKGFVLTEFGKHIFHPVSGLDPFLEDDQTLWLLHWQLARSQRPLFAWDFLLNAWHEPDLVPSSIIAAARRILSKSDVRVSDSSLRGHLAVFFHTYYPTKSKKGDVLEAG
;
A
#
# COMPACT_ATOMS: atom_id res chain seq x y z
N MET A 1 -22.51 14.59 3.76
CA MET A 1 -23.23 13.64 2.88
C MET A 1 -22.29 12.47 2.67
N ALA A 2 -22.67 11.25 3.07
CA ALA A 2 -21.83 10.08 2.86
C ALA A 2 -21.84 9.76 1.36
N THR A 3 -20.76 10.12 0.68
CA THR A 3 -20.47 9.55 -0.64
C THR A 3 -20.38 8.04 -0.47
N ASN A 4 -20.99 7.28 -1.38
CA ASN A 4 -20.91 5.81 -1.38
C ASN A 4 -19.49 5.39 -1.78
N THR A 5 -18.52 5.62 -0.89
CA THR A 5 -17.10 5.40 -1.12
C THR A 5 -16.83 3.90 -1.01
N ASN A 6 -16.38 3.30 -2.11
CA ASN A 6 -16.04 1.89 -2.14
C ASN A 6 -14.65 1.66 -1.52
N TYR A 7 -14.64 1.32 -0.24
CA TYR A 7 -13.44 1.10 0.54
C TYR A 7 -12.82 -0.29 0.32
N SER A 8 -11.49 -0.34 0.16
CA SER A 8 -10.73 -1.59 0.20
C SER A 8 -10.13 -1.83 1.60
N PHE A 9 -10.08 -3.11 1.99
CA PHE A 9 -9.51 -3.60 3.25
C PHE A 9 -8.46 -4.70 3.04
N ALA A 10 -8.17 -5.04 1.78
CA ALA A 10 -7.41 -6.22 1.39
C ALA A 10 -6.42 -5.91 0.26
N GLY A 11 -5.62 -6.92 -0.09
CA GLY A 11 -4.59 -6.85 -1.14
C GLY A 11 -3.16 -6.69 -0.60
N HIS A 12 -2.99 -6.01 0.54
CA HIS A 12 -1.70 -5.88 1.21
C HIS A 12 -1.22 -7.19 1.89
N GLU A 13 -2.06 -8.24 1.96
CA GLU A 13 -1.70 -9.55 2.53
C GLU A 13 -1.07 -9.46 3.93
N THR A 14 -1.58 -8.56 4.78
CA THR A 14 -1.06 -8.23 6.12
C THR A 14 0.36 -7.63 6.19
N PHE A 15 0.98 -7.33 5.05
CA PHE A 15 2.27 -6.64 5.01
C PHE A 15 2.11 -5.12 4.88
N ALA A 16 2.80 -4.39 5.75
CA ALA A 16 3.03 -2.96 5.56
C ALA A 16 3.87 -2.68 4.30
N PHE A 17 3.77 -1.46 3.79
CA PHE A 17 4.63 -0.98 2.72
C PHE A 17 6.11 -1.11 3.11
N ARG A 18 6.98 -1.42 2.15
CA ARG A 18 8.43 -1.51 2.33
C ARG A 18 9.14 -0.80 1.19
N PHE A 19 10.20 -0.05 1.49
CA PHE A 19 10.87 0.80 0.50
C PHE A 19 11.34 0.01 -0.74
N ALA A 20 11.94 -1.17 -0.53
CA ALA A 20 12.48 -1.98 -1.62
C ALA A 20 11.41 -2.58 -2.55
N TRP A 21 10.12 -2.44 -2.24
CA TRP A 21 9.06 -3.09 -3.02
C TRP A 21 8.69 -2.34 -4.29
N LEU A 22 8.69 -1.01 -4.29
CA LEU A 22 8.36 -0.24 -5.49
C LEU A 22 9.44 -0.36 -6.57
N PRO A 23 10.75 -0.21 -6.27
CA PRO A 23 11.80 -0.44 -7.26
C PRO A 23 11.73 -1.86 -7.85
N LYS A 24 11.53 -2.88 -7.01
CA LYS A 24 11.35 -4.28 -7.45
C LYS A 24 10.14 -4.46 -8.38
N ALA A 25 9.00 -3.85 -8.05
CA ALA A 25 7.81 -3.93 -8.89
C ALA A 25 8.04 -3.27 -10.25
N VAL A 26 8.71 -2.11 -10.26
CA VAL A 26 9.03 -1.35 -11.47
C VAL A 26 9.97 -2.14 -12.37
N GLU A 27 11.07 -2.65 -11.83
CA GLU A 27 12.02 -3.48 -12.58
C GLU A 27 11.33 -4.70 -13.20
N ALA A 28 10.54 -5.42 -12.41
CA ALA A 28 9.81 -6.60 -12.89
C ALA A 28 8.83 -6.26 -14.03
N VAL A 29 8.08 -5.16 -13.91
CA VAL A 29 7.12 -4.73 -14.94
C VAL A 29 7.82 -4.28 -16.23
N LEU A 30 8.98 -3.62 -16.13
CA LEU A 30 9.76 -3.20 -17.30
C LEU A 30 10.36 -4.41 -18.04
N ASN A 31 10.80 -5.43 -17.31
CA ASN A 31 11.35 -6.65 -17.90
C ASN A 31 10.27 -7.53 -18.53
N ALA A 32 9.14 -7.71 -17.84
CA ALA A 32 8.05 -8.55 -18.30
C ALA A 32 6.70 -8.00 -17.79
N PRO A 33 5.92 -7.28 -18.61
CA PRO A 33 4.69 -6.61 -18.18
C PRO A 33 3.68 -7.52 -17.47
N CYS A 34 3.64 -8.80 -17.81
CA CYS A 34 2.71 -9.78 -17.22
C CYS A 34 3.25 -10.48 -15.97
N VAL A 35 4.51 -10.25 -15.55
CA VAL A 35 5.15 -11.03 -14.47
C VAL A 35 4.37 -10.96 -13.17
N LEU A 36 3.90 -9.77 -12.77
CA LEU A 36 3.13 -9.61 -11.53
C LEU A 36 1.74 -10.26 -11.60
N SER A 37 1.27 -10.67 -12.77
CA SER A 37 0.03 -11.44 -12.93
C SER A 37 0.25 -12.95 -12.82
N ASP A 38 1.48 -13.42 -13.01
CA ASP A 38 1.91 -14.81 -12.77
C ASP A 38 2.63 -14.91 -11.43
N GLU A 39 1.90 -15.32 -10.39
CA GLU A 39 2.45 -15.42 -9.04
C GLU A 39 3.62 -16.42 -8.96
N ASN A 40 3.67 -17.45 -9.81
CA ASN A 40 4.76 -18.43 -9.78
C ASN A 40 6.04 -17.84 -10.39
N GLN A 41 5.93 -17.21 -11.55
CA GLN A 41 7.08 -16.57 -12.19
C GLN A 41 7.61 -15.41 -11.33
N ALA A 42 6.71 -14.56 -10.81
CA ALA A 42 7.11 -13.43 -9.97
C ALA A 42 7.82 -13.85 -8.68
N MET A 43 7.50 -15.00 -8.09
CA MET A 43 8.24 -15.49 -6.91
C MET A 43 9.72 -15.76 -7.24
N VAL A 44 9.98 -16.35 -8.41
CA VAL A 44 11.33 -16.65 -8.89
C VAL A 44 12.07 -15.35 -9.20
N ASP A 45 11.45 -14.48 -9.99
CA ASP A 45 12.09 -13.26 -10.48
C ASP A 45 12.36 -12.24 -9.36
N LEU A 46 11.42 -12.08 -8.42
CA LEU A 46 11.56 -11.15 -7.31
C LEU A 46 12.31 -11.73 -6.11
N GLY A 47 12.48 -13.06 -6.07
CA GLY A 47 13.09 -13.79 -4.96
C GLY A 47 12.28 -13.69 -3.66
N VAL A 48 10.95 -13.71 -3.73
CA VAL A 48 10.06 -13.55 -2.57
C VAL A 48 8.93 -14.58 -2.56
N GLY A 49 8.27 -14.75 -1.42
CA GLY A 49 7.12 -15.65 -1.31
C GLY A 49 5.84 -15.10 -1.96
N LYS A 50 4.89 -16.00 -2.27
CA LYS A 50 3.61 -15.70 -2.93
C LYS A 50 2.84 -14.51 -2.34
N ASN A 51 2.71 -14.44 -1.02
CA ASN A 51 1.97 -13.35 -0.37
C ASN A 51 2.72 -12.00 -0.47
N MET A 52 4.05 -12.04 -0.51
CA MET A 52 4.86 -10.85 -0.76
C MET A 52 4.69 -10.37 -2.20
N VAL A 53 4.67 -11.28 -3.20
CA VAL A 53 4.36 -10.91 -4.61
C VAL A 53 3.04 -10.16 -4.70
N ARG A 54 1.99 -10.70 -4.07
CA ARG A 54 0.65 -10.06 -4.05
C ARG A 54 0.70 -8.68 -3.39
N SER A 55 1.42 -8.56 -2.29
CA SER A 55 1.54 -7.29 -1.57
C SER A 55 2.38 -6.26 -2.33
N ILE A 56 3.48 -6.67 -2.97
CA ILE A 56 4.30 -5.82 -3.87
C ILE A 56 3.42 -5.27 -4.99
N ARG A 57 2.69 -6.14 -5.70
CA ARG A 57 1.74 -5.75 -6.74
C ARG A 57 0.70 -4.78 -6.20
N PHE A 58 0.12 -5.08 -5.05
CA PHE A 58 -0.88 -4.24 -4.41
C PHE A 58 -0.33 -2.83 -4.10
N TRP A 59 0.83 -2.72 -3.44
CA TRP A 59 1.39 -1.43 -3.07
C TRP A 59 1.81 -0.60 -4.28
N ALA A 60 2.36 -1.24 -5.31
CA ALA A 60 2.71 -0.56 -6.56
C ALA A 60 1.48 0.01 -7.28
N VAL A 61 0.34 -0.68 -7.22
CA VAL A 61 -0.94 -0.18 -7.76
C VAL A 61 -1.55 0.88 -6.85
N ALA A 62 -1.58 0.66 -5.53
CA ALA A 62 -2.22 1.53 -4.56
C ALA A 62 -1.55 2.91 -4.48
N THR A 63 -0.22 2.95 -4.62
CA THR A 63 0.57 4.19 -4.70
C THR A 63 0.53 4.85 -6.09
N GLY A 64 -0.13 4.21 -7.06
CA GLY A 64 -0.25 4.73 -8.42
C GLY A 64 1.06 4.69 -9.21
N VAL A 65 2.07 3.90 -8.80
CA VAL A 65 3.32 3.74 -9.55
C VAL A 65 3.09 2.90 -10.81
N ILE A 66 2.32 1.83 -10.68
CA ILE A 66 1.89 1.02 -11.82
C ILE A 66 0.36 1.01 -11.93
N LYS A 67 -0.13 0.67 -13.12
CA LYS A 67 -1.56 0.44 -13.38
C LYS A 67 -1.73 -0.79 -14.26
N GLN A 68 -2.95 -1.32 -14.28
CA GLN A 68 -3.32 -2.36 -15.24
C GLN A 68 -3.17 -1.80 -16.67
N GLY A 69 -2.41 -2.52 -17.49
CA GLY A 69 -2.30 -2.31 -18.93
C GLY A 69 -3.12 -3.36 -19.71
N ASP A 70 -2.75 -3.58 -20.96
CA ASP A 70 -3.42 -4.54 -21.84
C ASP A 70 -3.12 -6.00 -21.46
N MET A 71 -4.00 -6.92 -21.87
CA MET A 71 -3.79 -8.38 -21.79
C MET A 71 -3.32 -8.91 -20.42
N LYS A 72 -3.87 -8.36 -19.33
CA LYS A 72 -3.52 -8.69 -17.93
C LYS A 72 -2.10 -8.24 -17.50
N GLY A 73 -1.38 -7.47 -18.30
CA GLY A 73 -0.10 -6.88 -17.91
C GLY A 73 -0.25 -5.63 -17.04
N PHE A 74 0.85 -5.20 -16.45
CA PHE A 74 1.00 -3.92 -15.78
C PHE A 74 1.91 -3.00 -16.58
N VAL A 75 1.71 -1.70 -16.42
CA VAL A 75 2.58 -0.67 -16.98
C VAL A 75 2.82 0.41 -15.94
N LEU A 76 3.96 1.09 -15.99
CA LEU A 76 4.19 2.27 -15.16
C LEU A 76 3.19 3.36 -15.55
N THR A 77 2.66 4.07 -14.55
CA THR A 77 1.92 5.31 -14.77
C THR A 77 2.89 6.43 -15.15
N GLU A 78 2.39 7.58 -15.58
CA GLU A 78 3.26 8.75 -15.80
C GLU A 78 3.97 9.14 -14.51
N PHE A 79 3.29 9.13 -13.36
CA PHE A 79 3.92 9.33 -12.06
C PHE A 79 5.03 8.29 -11.80
N GLY A 80 4.74 7.00 -12.00
CA GLY A 80 5.71 5.93 -11.80
C GLY A 80 6.94 6.06 -12.70
N LYS A 81 6.78 6.48 -13.96
CA LYS A 81 7.90 6.73 -14.88
C LYS A 81 8.77 7.90 -14.42
N HIS A 82 8.15 9.01 -14.01
CA HIS A 82 8.89 10.20 -13.60
C HIS A 82 9.72 9.98 -12.33
N ILE A 83 9.23 9.14 -11.41
CA ILE A 83 9.95 8.86 -10.16
C ILE A 83 10.90 7.68 -10.34
N PHE A 84 10.41 6.54 -10.84
CA PHE A 84 11.11 5.25 -10.70
C PHE A 84 11.78 4.72 -11.96
N HIS A 85 11.73 5.41 -13.11
CA HIS A 85 12.36 4.89 -14.32
C HIS A 85 13.89 4.72 -14.11
N PRO A 86 14.50 3.57 -14.45
CA PRO A 86 15.90 3.28 -14.07
C PRO A 86 16.95 4.27 -14.60
N VAL A 87 16.66 4.93 -15.73
CA VAL A 87 17.61 5.83 -16.41
C VAL A 87 17.26 7.31 -16.21
N SER A 88 15.97 7.63 -16.09
CA SER A 88 15.48 9.01 -16.13
C SER A 88 14.55 9.37 -14.98
N GLY A 89 14.34 8.44 -14.04
CA GLY A 89 13.56 8.66 -12.84
C GLY A 89 14.31 9.58 -11.88
N LEU A 90 13.56 10.40 -11.16
CA LEU A 90 14.11 11.32 -10.17
C LEU A 90 14.62 10.59 -8.92
N ASP A 91 14.01 9.46 -8.58
CA ASP A 91 14.38 8.64 -7.42
C ASP A 91 14.10 7.14 -7.70
N PRO A 92 14.92 6.49 -8.55
CA PRO A 92 14.68 5.10 -8.98
C PRO A 92 14.69 4.07 -7.85
N PHE A 93 15.35 4.38 -6.74
CA PHE A 93 15.60 3.45 -5.64
C PHE A 93 14.83 3.77 -4.36
N LEU A 94 14.02 4.84 -4.35
CA LEU A 94 13.26 5.32 -3.19
C LEU A 94 14.15 5.72 -2.01
N GLU A 95 15.13 6.57 -2.28
CA GLU A 95 16.11 7.03 -1.29
C GLU A 95 15.81 8.45 -0.75
N ASP A 96 14.88 9.19 -1.37
CA ASP A 96 14.49 10.54 -0.93
C ASP A 96 13.17 10.50 -0.12
N ASP A 97 13.21 11.01 1.11
CA ASP A 97 12.04 11.17 1.98
C ASP A 97 10.91 11.98 1.32
N GLN A 98 11.24 12.92 0.43
CA GLN A 98 10.24 13.68 -0.34
C GLN A 98 9.41 12.76 -1.24
N THR A 99 10.01 11.71 -1.80
CA THR A 99 9.29 10.70 -2.57
C THR A 99 8.32 9.94 -1.67
N LEU A 100 8.68 9.63 -0.42
CA LEU A 100 7.76 9.02 0.55
C LEU A 100 6.55 9.92 0.83
N TRP A 101 6.74 11.24 0.97
CA TRP A 101 5.64 12.19 1.10
C TRP A 101 4.72 12.22 -0.13
N LEU A 102 5.29 12.14 -1.34
CA LEU A 102 4.51 12.03 -2.57
C LEU A 102 3.69 10.73 -2.62
N LEU A 103 4.27 9.60 -2.22
CA LEU A 103 3.57 8.32 -2.15
C LEU A 103 2.46 8.34 -1.08
N HIS A 104 2.73 8.93 0.09
CA HIS A 104 1.71 9.17 1.12
C HIS A 104 0.55 9.98 0.55
N TRP A 105 0.84 11.07 -0.17
CA TRP A 105 -0.17 11.90 -0.82
C TRP A 105 -0.99 11.11 -1.84
N GLN A 106 -0.37 10.24 -2.65
CA GLN A 106 -1.08 9.36 -3.59
C GLN A 106 -2.08 8.42 -2.87
N LEU A 107 -1.68 7.83 -1.75
CA LEU A 107 -2.55 6.96 -0.95
C LEU A 107 -3.72 7.73 -0.34
N ALA A 108 -3.47 8.93 0.21
CA ALA A 108 -4.48 9.77 0.85
C ALA A 108 -5.55 10.30 -0.14
N ARG A 109 -5.19 10.49 -1.41
CA ARG A 109 -6.09 11.01 -2.47
C ARG A 109 -6.70 9.93 -3.37
N SER A 110 -6.51 8.65 -3.07
CA SER A 110 -6.93 7.55 -3.95
C SER A 110 -8.44 7.54 -4.19
N GLN A 111 -8.86 7.34 -5.45
CA GLN A 111 -10.28 7.18 -5.81
C GLN A 111 -10.87 5.83 -5.37
N ARG A 112 -10.01 4.85 -5.06
CA ARG A 112 -10.38 3.58 -4.43
C ARG A 112 -9.60 3.46 -3.13
N PRO A 113 -9.99 4.22 -2.10
CA PRO A 113 -9.17 4.37 -0.90
C PRO A 113 -9.09 3.08 -0.10
N LEU A 114 -7.94 2.87 0.53
CA LEU A 114 -7.84 1.97 1.68
C LEU A 114 -8.54 2.63 2.86
N PHE A 115 -9.43 1.88 3.50
CA PHE A 115 -10.25 2.44 4.57
C PHE A 115 -9.41 3.08 5.67
N ALA A 116 -8.37 2.41 6.17
CA ALA A 116 -7.55 2.94 7.26
C ALA A 116 -6.82 4.24 6.86
N TRP A 117 -6.36 4.35 5.61
CA TRP A 117 -5.69 5.56 5.11
C TRP A 117 -6.67 6.72 5.00
N ASP A 118 -7.82 6.52 4.35
CA ASP A 118 -8.80 7.58 4.22
C ASP A 118 -9.36 8.00 5.59
N PHE A 119 -9.72 7.02 6.42
CA PHE A 119 -10.27 7.28 7.74
C PHE A 119 -9.29 8.02 8.65
N LEU A 120 -8.06 7.53 8.78
CA LEU A 120 -7.11 8.08 9.75
C LEU A 120 -6.42 9.35 9.26
N LEU A 121 -6.24 9.53 7.95
CA LEU A 121 -5.59 10.72 7.40
C LEU A 121 -6.57 11.86 7.12
N ASN A 122 -7.79 11.55 6.66
CA ASN A 122 -8.73 12.58 6.20
C ASN A 122 -9.89 12.84 7.16
N ALA A 123 -10.25 11.88 8.02
CA ALA A 123 -11.49 11.95 8.83
C ALA A 123 -11.30 11.78 10.35
N TRP A 124 -10.09 11.45 10.82
CA TRP A 124 -9.79 11.38 12.24
C TRP A 124 -9.41 12.76 12.77
N HIS A 125 -10.11 13.23 13.80
CA HIS A 125 -9.95 14.59 14.33
C HIS A 125 -9.43 14.63 15.77
N GLU A 126 -9.25 13.47 16.41
CA GLU A 126 -8.71 13.40 17.76
C GLU A 126 -7.18 13.48 17.73
N PRO A 127 -6.55 14.16 18.70
CA PRO A 127 -5.10 14.30 18.75
C PRO A 127 -4.38 12.96 18.99
N ASP A 128 -5.05 12.02 19.67
CA ASP A 128 -4.46 10.74 20.06
C ASP A 128 -5.01 9.58 19.23
N LEU A 129 -4.10 8.68 18.83
CA LEU A 129 -4.44 7.45 18.12
C LEU A 129 -4.56 6.28 19.11
N VAL A 130 -5.68 6.21 19.82
CA VAL A 130 -5.97 5.12 20.77
C VAL A 130 -6.66 3.95 20.05
N PRO A 131 -6.10 2.71 20.08
CA PRO A 131 -6.64 1.59 19.30
C PRO A 131 -8.11 1.28 19.56
N SER A 132 -8.57 1.33 20.82
CA SER A 132 -9.98 1.07 21.17
C SER A 132 -10.91 2.14 20.59
N SER A 133 -10.56 3.42 20.71
CA SER A 133 -11.32 4.55 20.16
C SER A 133 -11.41 4.47 18.64
N ILE A 134 -10.30 4.16 17.96
CA ILE A 134 -10.24 4.02 16.50
C ILE A 134 -11.16 2.89 16.02
N ILE A 135 -11.10 1.72 16.66
CA ILE A 135 -11.96 0.58 16.30
C ILE A 135 -13.44 0.92 16.51
N ALA A 136 -13.77 1.56 17.64
CA ALA A 136 -15.15 1.95 17.94
C ALA A 136 -15.69 2.97 16.92
N ALA A 137 -14.89 3.95 16.54
CA ALA A 137 -15.25 4.96 15.54
C ALA A 137 -15.36 4.35 14.12
N ALA A 138 -14.40 3.52 13.72
CA ALA A 138 -14.44 2.78 12.46
C ALA A 138 -15.71 1.92 12.36
N ARG A 139 -16.07 1.20 13.43
CA ARG A 139 -17.30 0.40 13.50
C ARG A 139 -18.55 1.25 13.34
N ARG A 140 -18.59 2.44 13.94
CA ARG A 140 -19.69 3.40 13.79
C ARG A 140 -19.83 3.88 12.35
N ILE A 141 -18.73 4.16 11.66
CA ILE A 141 -18.73 4.55 10.24
C ILE A 141 -19.20 3.39 9.36
N LEU A 142 -18.61 2.21 9.54
CA LEU A 142 -18.92 1.03 8.71
C LEU A 142 -20.35 0.53 8.90
N SER A 143 -20.93 0.66 10.10
CA SER A 143 -22.34 0.31 10.35
C SER A 143 -23.34 1.13 9.53
N LYS A 144 -22.92 2.27 8.98
CA LYS A 144 -23.73 3.13 8.10
C LYS A 144 -23.44 2.89 6.61
N SER A 145 -22.60 1.92 6.29
CA SER A 145 -22.20 1.57 4.92
C SER A 145 -22.63 0.13 4.60
N ASP A 146 -22.67 -0.21 3.32
CA ASP A 146 -22.94 -1.59 2.87
C ASP A 146 -21.72 -2.53 3.05
N VAL A 147 -20.58 -2.00 3.47
CA VAL A 147 -19.35 -2.77 3.63
C VAL A 147 -19.42 -3.66 4.88
N ARG A 148 -19.26 -4.97 4.67
CA ARG A 148 -19.14 -5.95 5.76
C ARG A 148 -17.69 -6.40 5.93
N VAL A 149 -17.11 -6.12 7.09
CA VAL A 149 -15.74 -6.53 7.44
C VAL A 149 -15.70 -7.09 8.86
N SER A 150 -15.02 -8.23 9.04
CA SER A 150 -14.87 -8.88 10.35
C SER A 150 -13.98 -8.07 11.30
N ASP A 151 -14.07 -8.31 12.60
CA ASP A 151 -13.22 -7.65 13.61
C ASP A 151 -11.74 -7.95 13.40
N SER A 152 -11.41 -9.18 13.04
CA SER A 152 -10.03 -9.59 12.76
C SER A 152 -9.48 -8.88 11.53
N SER A 153 -10.25 -8.79 10.44
CA SER A 153 -9.83 -8.08 9.23
C SER A 153 -9.68 -6.58 9.46
N LEU A 154 -10.60 -5.94 10.19
CA LEU A 154 -10.48 -4.51 10.51
C LEU A 154 -9.23 -4.23 11.35
N ARG A 155 -8.99 -5.02 12.41
CA ARG A 155 -7.81 -4.88 13.26
C ARG A 155 -6.52 -5.12 12.49
N GLY A 156 -6.49 -6.14 11.63
CA GLY A 156 -5.35 -6.41 10.76
C GLY A 156 -5.07 -5.28 9.78
N HIS A 157 -6.11 -4.71 9.17
CA HIS A 157 -6.00 -3.58 8.26
C HIS A 157 -5.45 -2.32 8.96
N LEU A 158 -5.99 -1.99 10.15
CA LEU A 158 -5.49 -0.89 10.97
C LEU A 158 -4.03 -1.13 11.42
N ALA A 159 -3.67 -2.35 11.79
CA ALA A 159 -2.28 -2.67 12.16
C ALA A 159 -1.31 -2.45 11.00
N VAL A 160 -1.71 -2.80 9.77
CA VAL A 160 -0.90 -2.54 8.56
C VAL A 160 -0.72 -1.05 8.32
N PHE A 161 -1.75 -0.24 8.55
CA PHE A 161 -1.62 1.23 8.52
C PHE A 161 -0.57 1.71 9.52
N PHE A 162 -0.68 1.32 10.79
CA PHE A 162 0.28 1.75 11.80
C PHE A 162 1.70 1.30 11.47
N HIS A 163 1.90 0.05 11.05
CA HIS A 163 3.23 -0.45 10.68
C HIS A 163 3.80 0.19 9.41
N THR A 164 2.98 0.87 8.61
CA THR A 164 3.47 1.63 7.44
C THR A 164 4.11 2.96 7.85
N TYR A 165 3.66 3.56 8.95
CA TYR A 165 4.15 4.88 9.41
C TYR A 165 4.97 4.83 10.69
N TYR A 166 4.85 3.74 11.46
CA TYR A 166 5.55 3.55 12.72
C TYR A 166 6.30 2.22 12.68
N PRO A 167 7.64 2.23 12.80
CA PRO A 167 8.42 1.01 12.76
C PRO A 167 8.09 0.13 13.97
N THR A 168 7.71 -1.12 13.72
CA THR A 168 7.64 -2.13 14.78
C THR A 168 9.04 -2.43 15.30
N LYS A 169 9.33 -2.08 16.56
CA LYS A 169 10.53 -2.56 17.25
C LYS A 169 10.49 -4.09 17.28
N SER A 170 11.51 -4.75 16.73
CA SER A 170 11.62 -6.20 16.90
C SER A 170 11.88 -6.54 18.37
N LYS A 171 11.56 -7.77 18.80
CA LYS A 171 11.90 -8.27 20.15
C LYS A 171 13.40 -8.21 20.47
N LYS A 172 14.27 -7.99 19.49
CA LYS A 172 15.73 -7.87 19.63
C LYS A 172 16.25 -6.43 19.66
N GLY A 173 15.40 -5.41 19.61
CA GLY A 173 15.83 -4.01 19.58
C GLY A 173 16.28 -3.53 18.19
N ASP A 174 16.43 -4.43 17.22
CA ASP A 174 16.62 -4.05 15.82
C ASP A 174 15.34 -3.44 15.28
N VAL A 175 15.46 -2.23 14.74
CA VAL A 175 14.41 -1.59 13.94
C VAL A 175 14.25 -2.44 12.69
N LEU A 176 13.08 -3.07 12.54
CA LEU A 176 12.72 -3.72 11.27
C LEU A 176 12.43 -2.60 10.29
N GLU A 177 13.48 -2.24 9.53
CA GLU A 177 13.53 -1.26 8.45
C GLU A 177 12.79 0.05 8.73
N ALA A 178 13.53 0.99 9.31
CA ALA A 178 13.27 2.41 9.10
C ALA A 178 14.00 2.80 7.81
N GLY A 179 13.22 2.88 6.73
CA GLY A 179 13.49 3.74 5.58
C GLY A 179 12.34 4.72 5.53
#